data_AF-A0A0Q0S1Z7-F1
#
_entry.id   AF-A0A0Q0S1Z7-F1
#
_cell.length_a   1.000
_cell.length_b   1.000
_cell.length_c   1.000
_cell.angle_alpha   90.00
_cell.angle_beta   90.00
_cell.angle_gamma   90.00
#
_symmetry.space_group_name_H-M   'P 1'
#
loop_
_entity.id
_entity.type
_entity.pdbx_description
1 polymer ?
#
loop_
_entity_poly.entity_id
_entity_poly.type
_entity_poly.pdbx_seq_one_letter_code
_entity_poly.pdbx_strand_id
1 'polypeptide(L)'
;MLKDQSVTPSLLKAQSGFESLKIYSLFSSDDVFADSPKFIFGGSADGSGLLKNTDGTFTFLVNNEDNFAVSRITLDKTFKPTKGEYLLNSNGGTWRLCGATMATQEEHGFGPLYLTCGESGEESRTHALDPYASAGSASVSKELAGFGRLSAENALPLRTSAYKGKTVVVIGDDDSGTYGGQVFMYVSNTVGDLTGGSLYMLKRNDDNQREKDMEVSKTYPVSFVKIENHTTLTGAQINAAVNTLKAINLVV
;
A
#
# COMPACT_ATOMS: atom_id res chain seq x y z
N MET A 1 28.84 -10.01 -0.98
CA MET A 1 28.85 -9.50 0.41
C MET A 1 28.09 -8.18 0.41
N LEU A 2 27.16 -7.99 1.34
CA LEU A 2 26.41 -6.73 1.48
C LEU A 2 27.34 -5.63 2.03
N LYS A 3 27.08 -4.38 1.62
CA LYS A 3 27.84 -3.19 2.00
C LYS A 3 26.95 -1.96 1.85
N ASP A 4 27.38 -0.82 2.39
CA ASP A 4 26.76 0.47 2.09
C ASP A 4 26.83 0.74 0.58
N GLN A 5 25.69 1.12 0.02
CA GLN A 5 25.54 1.52 -1.37
C GLN A 5 25.24 3.02 -1.49
N SER A 6 24.69 3.61 -0.42
CA SER A 6 24.39 5.04 -0.25
C SER A 6 25.64 5.83 0.15
N VAL A 7 25.74 7.08 -0.32
CA VAL A 7 26.70 8.08 0.18
C VAL A 7 26.33 8.58 1.58
N THR A 8 25.04 8.55 1.93
CA THR A 8 24.55 8.84 3.28
C THR A 8 24.73 7.61 4.16
N PRO A 9 25.49 7.69 5.27
CA PRO A 9 25.70 6.55 6.16
C PRO A 9 24.42 6.16 6.92
N SER A 10 24.41 4.97 7.52
CA SER A 10 23.32 4.58 8.41
C SER A 10 23.25 5.53 9.61
N LEU A 11 22.06 6.04 9.88
CA LEU A 11 21.76 6.86 11.07
C LEU A 11 21.14 6.02 12.19
N LEU A 12 21.08 4.70 12.02
CA LEU A 12 20.52 3.77 13.00
C LEU A 12 21.60 3.29 13.97
N LYS A 13 21.21 3.17 15.25
CA LYS A 13 22.05 2.62 16.31
C LYS A 13 21.48 1.29 16.79
N ALA A 14 22.31 0.24 16.77
CA ALA A 14 21.96 -1.04 17.38
C ALA A 14 21.76 -0.87 18.90
N GLN A 15 20.65 -1.41 19.42
CA GLN A 15 20.39 -1.47 20.85
C GLN A 15 21.17 -2.62 21.50
N SER A 16 21.24 -2.60 22.83
CA SER A 16 21.86 -3.69 23.61
C SER A 16 21.24 -5.04 23.25
N GLY A 17 22.08 -6.05 23.02
CA GLY A 17 21.69 -7.39 22.56
C GLY A 17 21.61 -7.56 21.04
N PHE A 18 21.81 -6.48 20.26
CA PHE A 18 21.79 -6.48 18.80
C PHE A 18 23.13 -6.02 18.18
N GLU A 19 24.22 -6.08 18.92
CA GLU A 19 25.54 -5.56 18.51
C GLU A 19 26.12 -6.25 17.28
N SER A 20 25.62 -7.45 16.95
CA SER A 20 26.02 -8.20 15.76
C SER A 20 25.30 -7.76 14.48
N LEU A 21 24.27 -6.90 14.57
CA LEU A 21 23.57 -6.39 13.39
C LEU A 21 24.51 -5.54 12.52
N LYS A 22 24.57 -5.90 11.25
CA LYS A 22 25.21 -5.10 10.22
C LYS A 22 24.13 -4.30 9.49
N ILE A 23 24.15 -2.99 9.67
CA ILE A 23 23.19 -2.06 9.08
C ILE A 23 23.88 -1.35 7.94
N TYR A 24 23.27 -1.40 6.75
CA TYR A 24 23.81 -0.79 5.54
C TYR A 24 22.76 0.12 4.92
N SER A 25 23.18 1.31 4.49
CA SER A 25 22.32 2.23 3.75
C SER A 25 22.27 1.83 2.27
N LEU A 26 21.06 1.59 1.76
CA LEU A 26 20.84 1.14 0.37
C LEU A 26 20.86 2.31 -0.61
N PHE A 27 20.07 3.35 -0.38
CA PHE A 27 20.13 4.65 -1.06
C PHE A 27 19.35 5.70 -0.25
N SER A 28 19.60 6.98 -0.54
CA SER A 28 18.88 8.15 -0.04
C SER A 28 18.58 9.14 -1.18
N SER A 29 18.00 10.29 -0.86
CA SER A 29 17.84 11.41 -1.81
C SER A 29 19.16 12.03 -2.27
N ASP A 30 20.26 11.78 -1.57
CA ASP A 30 21.59 12.32 -1.91
C ASP A 30 22.31 11.47 -2.96
N ASP A 31 21.81 10.26 -3.25
CA ASP A 31 22.44 9.32 -4.16
C ASP A 31 22.12 9.60 -5.63
N VAL A 32 23.14 9.41 -6.47
CA VAL A 32 23.03 9.50 -7.93
C VAL A 32 23.25 8.11 -8.52
N PHE A 33 22.29 7.64 -9.29
CA PHE A 33 22.37 6.33 -9.95
C PHE A 33 23.02 6.43 -11.33
N ALA A 34 23.98 5.54 -11.61
CA ALA A 34 24.85 5.62 -12.79
C ALA A 34 24.07 5.59 -14.13
N ASP A 35 23.01 4.80 -14.21
CA ASP A 35 22.23 4.61 -15.43
C ASP A 35 21.11 5.66 -15.58
N SER A 36 20.93 6.52 -14.57
CA SER A 36 19.92 7.57 -14.55
C SER A 36 20.39 8.78 -13.73
N PRO A 37 21.47 9.48 -14.13
CA PRO A 37 22.10 10.51 -13.30
C PRO A 37 21.24 11.77 -13.08
N LYS A 38 20.10 11.89 -13.78
CA LYS A 38 19.12 12.97 -13.63
C LYS A 38 17.94 12.60 -12.73
N PHE A 39 17.82 11.33 -12.35
CA PHE A 39 16.78 10.90 -11.41
C PHE A 39 17.14 11.42 -10.02
N ILE A 40 16.16 12.01 -9.35
CA ILE A 40 16.26 12.43 -7.95
C ILE A 40 15.21 11.62 -7.19
N PHE A 41 15.62 10.90 -6.15
CA PHE A 41 14.71 10.16 -5.30
C PHE A 41 13.92 11.11 -4.39
N GLY A 42 12.59 10.97 -4.36
CA GLY A 42 11.69 11.90 -3.68
C GLY A 42 11.82 11.96 -2.15
N GLY A 43 12.53 11.05 -1.48
CA GLY A 43 12.50 10.99 -0.01
C GLY A 43 11.12 10.55 0.52
N SER A 44 10.90 10.68 1.84
CA SER A 44 9.73 10.16 2.56
C SER A 44 9.36 8.74 2.11
N ALA A 45 10.34 7.84 2.19
CA ALA A 45 10.19 6.45 1.77
C ALA A 45 9.23 5.73 2.72
N ASP A 46 8.19 5.11 2.16
CA ASP A 46 7.16 4.42 2.94
C ASP A 46 6.92 3.00 2.39
N GLY A 47 5.68 2.67 2.00
CA GLY A 47 5.29 1.41 1.41
C GLY A 47 6.25 0.99 0.31
N SER A 48 6.62 -0.28 0.27
CA SER A 48 7.60 -0.78 -0.69
C SER A 48 7.37 -2.23 -1.07
N GLY A 49 7.99 -2.62 -2.18
CA GLY A 49 7.93 -3.98 -2.72
C GLY A 49 9.20 -4.32 -3.49
N LEU A 50 9.65 -5.57 -3.38
CA LEU A 50 10.86 -6.05 -4.04
C LEU A 50 10.53 -7.26 -4.91
N LEU A 51 10.89 -7.20 -6.19
CA LEU A 51 10.79 -8.31 -7.13
C LEU A 51 12.17 -8.79 -7.53
N LYS A 52 12.34 -10.11 -7.59
CA LYS A 52 13.52 -10.74 -8.18
C LYS A 52 13.27 -10.98 -9.66
N ASN A 53 14.17 -10.47 -10.50
CA ASN A 53 14.08 -10.63 -11.95
C ASN A 53 14.72 -11.96 -12.40
N THR A 54 14.36 -12.43 -13.59
CA THR A 54 14.84 -13.70 -14.16
C THR A 54 16.34 -13.69 -14.47
N ASP A 55 16.92 -12.51 -14.71
CA ASP A 55 18.36 -12.32 -14.93
C ASP A 55 19.18 -12.24 -13.63
N GLY A 56 18.52 -12.31 -12.47
CA GLY A 56 19.10 -12.22 -11.14
C GLY A 56 19.25 -10.81 -10.58
N THR A 57 18.84 -9.78 -11.32
CA THR A 57 18.68 -8.40 -10.80
C THR A 57 17.40 -8.29 -9.96
N PHE A 58 17.15 -7.10 -9.40
CA PHE A 58 15.93 -6.83 -8.65
C PHE A 58 15.27 -5.52 -9.08
N THR A 59 13.95 -5.47 -8.94
CA THR A 59 13.14 -4.28 -9.12
C THR A 59 12.52 -3.92 -7.78
N PHE A 60 12.92 -2.78 -7.23
CA PHE A 60 12.42 -2.25 -5.96
C PHE A 60 11.46 -1.10 -6.24
N LEU A 61 10.23 -1.21 -5.77
CA LEU A 61 9.23 -0.14 -5.80
C LEU A 61 9.11 0.43 -4.40
N VAL A 62 9.02 1.74 -4.30
CA VAL A 62 8.86 2.43 -3.02
C VAL A 62 8.07 3.71 -3.21
N ASN A 63 7.14 3.93 -2.30
CA ASN A 63 6.38 5.16 -2.21
C ASN A 63 7.30 6.30 -1.76
N ASN A 64 7.09 7.46 -2.34
CA ASN A 64 7.60 8.72 -1.86
C ASN A 64 6.39 9.49 -1.34
N GLU A 65 6.01 9.22 -0.10
CA GLU A 65 4.71 9.58 0.48
C GLU A 65 4.41 11.07 0.28
N ASP A 66 5.27 11.96 0.80
CA ASP A 66 5.08 13.41 0.72
C ASP A 66 5.37 14.01 -0.67
N ASN A 67 5.73 13.18 -1.66
CA ASN A 67 5.99 13.61 -3.03
C ASN A 67 4.94 13.07 -4.02
N PHE A 68 3.94 12.34 -3.52
CA PHE A 68 2.80 11.82 -4.30
C PHE A 68 3.28 10.96 -5.48
N ALA A 69 4.30 10.14 -5.24
CA ALA A 69 5.02 9.44 -6.29
C ALA A 69 5.43 8.03 -5.86
N VAL A 70 5.69 7.17 -6.84
CA VAL A 70 6.27 5.85 -6.66
C VAL A 70 7.53 5.74 -7.48
N SER A 71 8.65 5.54 -6.80
CA SER A 71 9.94 5.27 -7.42
C SER A 71 10.07 3.79 -7.75
N ARG A 72 10.60 3.48 -8.94
CA ARG A 72 11.08 2.17 -9.35
C ARG A 72 12.61 2.21 -9.46
N ILE A 73 13.28 1.47 -8.61
CA ILE A 73 14.74 1.36 -8.55
C ILE A 73 15.16 -0.01 -9.08
N THR A 74 16.10 -0.01 -10.02
CA THR A 74 16.77 -1.23 -10.48
C THR A 74 17.98 -1.48 -9.61
N LEU A 75 18.06 -2.69 -9.04
CA LEU A 75 19.20 -3.14 -8.26
C LEU A 75 19.91 -4.25 -9.03
N ASP A 76 21.24 -4.21 -9.09
CA ASP A 76 22.01 -5.30 -9.69
C ASP A 76 21.98 -6.58 -8.82
N LYS A 77 22.69 -7.61 -9.28
CA LYS A 77 22.81 -8.92 -8.60
C LYS A 77 23.40 -8.83 -7.18
N THR A 78 23.99 -7.69 -6.83
CA THR A 78 24.62 -7.41 -5.53
C THR A 78 23.81 -6.43 -4.68
N PHE A 79 22.56 -6.14 -5.06
CA PHE A 79 21.69 -5.13 -4.45
C PHE A 79 22.21 -3.69 -4.61
N LYS A 80 23.13 -3.42 -5.55
CA LYS A 80 23.55 -2.04 -5.81
C LYS A 80 22.48 -1.33 -6.67
N PRO A 81 21.96 -0.16 -6.28
CA PRO A 81 21.11 0.65 -7.14
C PRO A 81 21.87 1.14 -8.37
N THR A 82 21.34 0.88 -9.56
CA THR A 82 21.96 1.30 -10.83
C THR A 82 21.11 2.30 -11.61
N LYS A 83 19.77 2.23 -11.47
CA LYS A 83 18.82 3.08 -12.19
C LYS A 83 17.62 3.40 -11.29
N GLY A 84 17.10 4.62 -11.39
CA GLY A 84 15.86 5.05 -10.75
C GLY A 84 14.95 5.76 -11.75
N GLU A 85 13.66 5.52 -11.63
CA GLU A 85 12.61 6.14 -12.45
C GLU A 85 11.35 6.33 -11.59
N TYR A 86 10.50 7.29 -11.95
CA TYR A 86 9.15 7.36 -11.38
C TYR A 86 8.22 6.47 -12.21
N LEU A 87 7.57 5.51 -11.56
CA LEU A 87 6.48 4.73 -12.15
C LEU A 87 5.15 5.47 -12.03
N LEU A 88 5.04 6.31 -11.01
CA LEU A 88 4.00 7.31 -10.79
C LEU A 88 4.70 8.57 -10.25
N ASN A 89 4.40 9.74 -10.81
CA ASN A 89 4.93 11.02 -10.33
C ASN A 89 3.80 11.88 -9.73
N SER A 90 4.15 13.04 -9.18
CA SER A 90 3.20 13.92 -8.47
C SER A 90 2.00 14.38 -9.31
N ASN A 91 2.10 14.39 -10.64
CA ASN A 91 0.94 14.68 -11.51
C ASN A 91 -0.04 13.50 -11.59
N GLY A 92 0.47 12.26 -11.51
CA GLY A 92 -0.34 11.05 -11.57
C GLY A 92 -0.79 10.53 -10.21
N GLY A 93 -0.02 10.78 -9.15
CA GLY A 93 -0.28 10.26 -7.80
C GLY A 93 -1.33 11.04 -7.01
N THR A 94 -1.41 12.36 -7.17
CA THR A 94 -2.47 13.25 -6.61
C THR A 94 -2.55 13.33 -5.07
N TRP A 95 -2.20 12.27 -4.34
CA TRP A 95 -2.28 12.15 -2.88
C TRP A 95 -0.94 11.69 -2.29
N ARG A 96 -0.76 11.93 -0.98
CA ARG A 96 0.21 11.21 -0.15
C ARG A 96 0.02 9.70 -0.32
N LEU A 97 1.13 8.98 -0.49
CA LEU A 97 1.13 7.54 -0.73
C LEU A 97 1.79 6.81 0.44
N CYS A 98 1.01 6.26 1.36
CA CYS A 98 1.51 5.68 2.61
C CYS A 98 2.00 4.24 2.40
N GLY A 99 1.29 3.25 2.91
CA GLY A 99 1.61 1.84 2.75
C GLY A 99 1.37 1.31 1.35
N ALA A 100 2.04 0.19 1.06
CA ALA A 100 1.89 -0.53 -0.19
C ALA A 100 2.08 -2.03 -0.02
N THR A 101 1.50 -2.79 -0.94
CA THR A 101 1.68 -4.24 -1.02
C THR A 101 2.04 -4.67 -2.44
N MET A 102 3.07 -5.52 -2.57
CA MET A 102 3.42 -6.19 -3.83
C MET A 102 2.66 -7.50 -3.96
N ALA A 103 1.57 -7.51 -4.73
CA ALA A 103 0.88 -8.74 -5.10
C ALA A 103 1.71 -9.52 -6.12
N THR A 104 1.72 -10.85 -6.01
CA THR A 104 2.50 -11.76 -6.85
C THR A 104 1.68 -12.99 -7.23
N GLN A 105 1.95 -13.53 -8.42
CA GLN A 105 1.24 -14.71 -8.93
C GLN A 105 1.37 -15.90 -7.98
N GLU A 106 2.54 -16.08 -7.35
CA GLU A 106 2.83 -17.19 -6.43
C GLU A 106 2.01 -17.10 -5.14
N GLU A 107 1.99 -15.94 -4.48
CA GLU A 107 1.31 -15.80 -3.19
C GLU A 107 -0.20 -15.54 -3.33
N HIS A 108 -0.58 -14.74 -4.34
CA HIS A 108 -1.93 -14.16 -4.45
C HIS A 108 -2.70 -14.67 -5.67
N GLY A 109 -2.05 -15.37 -6.59
CA GLY A 109 -2.71 -15.91 -7.80
C GLY A 109 -2.89 -14.88 -8.92
N PHE A 110 -2.40 -13.66 -8.74
CA PHE A 110 -2.37 -12.58 -9.73
C PHE A 110 -1.15 -11.66 -9.51
N GLY A 111 -0.83 -10.83 -10.49
CA GLY A 111 0.31 -9.91 -10.45
C GLY A 111 1.48 -10.37 -11.33
N PRO A 112 2.66 -9.74 -11.21
CA PRO A 112 3.03 -8.77 -10.18
C PRO A 112 2.24 -7.47 -10.29
N LEU A 113 1.80 -6.94 -9.16
CA LEU A 113 1.04 -5.69 -9.10
C LEU A 113 1.35 -4.97 -7.79
N TYR A 114 1.69 -3.69 -7.88
CA TYR A 114 1.99 -2.87 -6.72
C TYR A 114 0.78 -2.02 -6.35
N LEU A 115 0.17 -2.35 -5.21
CA LEU A 115 -0.97 -1.64 -4.65
C LEU A 115 -0.44 -0.58 -3.69
N THR A 116 -0.64 0.69 -3.99
CA THR A 116 -0.22 1.81 -3.12
C THR A 116 -1.44 2.62 -2.71
N CYS A 117 -1.56 2.90 -1.42
CA CYS A 117 -2.73 3.59 -0.89
C CYS A 117 -2.53 5.10 -0.84
N GLY A 118 -3.54 5.84 -1.30
CA GLY A 118 -3.61 7.28 -1.12
C GLY A 118 -4.20 7.63 0.24
N GLU A 119 -3.59 8.58 0.95
CA GLU A 119 -3.88 8.89 2.36
C GLU A 119 -3.88 10.40 2.64
N SER A 120 -4.45 11.20 1.75
CA SER A 120 -4.63 12.65 1.96
C SER A 120 -6.03 13.02 2.45
N GLY A 121 -6.76 12.07 3.01
CA GLY A 121 -8.15 12.19 3.45
C GLY A 121 -9.12 11.32 2.66
N GLU A 122 -10.40 11.38 3.05
CA GLU A 122 -11.45 10.45 2.63
C GLU A 122 -11.67 10.31 1.12
N GLU A 123 -11.33 11.33 0.33
CA GLU A 123 -11.46 11.29 -1.14
C GLU A 123 -10.27 10.62 -1.85
N SER A 124 -9.26 10.18 -1.10
CA SER A 124 -8.08 9.51 -1.64
C SER A 124 -8.42 8.15 -2.25
N ARG A 125 -7.51 7.62 -3.07
CA ARG A 125 -7.68 6.31 -3.69
C ARG A 125 -6.41 5.49 -3.72
N THR A 126 -6.59 4.18 -3.69
CA THR A 126 -5.52 3.23 -3.98
C THR A 126 -5.21 3.21 -5.47
N HIS A 127 -3.93 3.17 -5.83
CA HIS A 127 -3.48 2.89 -7.19
C HIS A 127 -3.00 1.44 -7.35
N ALA A 128 -3.13 0.91 -8.56
CA ALA A 128 -2.53 -0.35 -8.98
C ALA A 128 -1.49 -0.10 -10.08
N LEU A 129 -0.22 -0.28 -9.74
CA LEU A 129 0.89 -0.07 -10.68
C LEU A 129 1.43 -1.41 -11.15
N ASP A 130 1.48 -1.61 -12.46
CA ASP A 130 2.29 -2.68 -13.06
C ASP A 130 3.79 -2.31 -12.89
N PRO A 131 4.58 -3.10 -12.14
CA PRO A 131 5.99 -2.82 -11.89
C PRO A 131 6.84 -2.69 -13.16
N TYR A 132 6.38 -3.26 -14.28
CA TYR A 132 7.07 -3.24 -15.57
C TYR A 132 6.51 -2.21 -16.55
N ALA A 133 5.52 -1.41 -16.14
CA ALA A 133 4.97 -0.36 -16.99
C ALA A 133 6.03 0.67 -17.41
N SER A 134 5.74 1.36 -18.50
CA SER A 134 6.60 2.43 -19.01
C SER A 134 6.55 3.66 -18.08
N ALA A 135 7.72 4.15 -17.69
CA ALA A 135 7.88 5.40 -16.94
C ALA A 135 7.35 6.62 -17.72
N GLY A 136 7.20 6.53 -19.05
CA GLY A 136 6.58 7.58 -19.86
C GLY A 136 5.10 7.84 -19.53
N SER A 137 4.46 6.96 -18.76
CA SER A 137 3.08 7.13 -18.29
C SER A 137 2.96 7.57 -16.83
N ALA A 138 4.07 7.98 -16.19
CA ALA A 138 4.11 8.30 -14.76
C ALA A 138 3.18 9.44 -14.33
N SER A 139 2.77 10.32 -15.25
CA SER A 139 1.82 11.40 -14.97
C SER A 139 0.36 10.98 -15.13
N VAL A 140 0.08 9.70 -15.39
CA VAL A 140 -1.28 9.18 -15.58
C VAL A 140 -1.67 8.38 -14.33
N SER A 141 -2.71 8.85 -13.65
CA SER A 141 -3.29 8.16 -12.50
C SER A 141 -3.71 6.72 -12.83
N LYS A 142 -3.51 5.82 -11.87
CA LYS A 142 -3.80 4.37 -11.94
C LYS A 142 -4.77 3.90 -10.85
N GLU A 143 -5.74 4.74 -10.52
CA GLU A 143 -6.73 4.52 -9.46
C GLU A 143 -7.52 3.22 -9.62
N LEU A 144 -7.77 2.55 -8.49
CA LEU A 144 -8.68 1.41 -8.37
C LEU A 144 -10.01 1.87 -7.78
N ALA A 145 -10.97 2.20 -8.65
CA ALA A 145 -12.31 2.59 -8.20
C ALA A 145 -13.02 1.50 -7.36
N GLY A 146 -12.71 0.22 -7.60
CA GLY A 146 -13.26 -0.91 -6.86
C GLY A 146 -12.88 -0.97 -5.38
N PHE A 147 -11.82 -0.27 -4.96
CA PHE A 147 -11.46 -0.17 -3.54
C PHE A 147 -12.17 0.98 -2.82
N GLY A 148 -13.00 1.75 -3.54
CA GLY A 148 -13.67 2.93 -2.98
C GLY A 148 -12.78 4.16 -2.97
N ARG A 149 -13.26 5.21 -2.28
CA ARG A 149 -12.50 6.41 -1.92
C ARG A 149 -12.28 6.32 -0.41
N LEU A 150 -11.02 6.22 0.00
CA LEU A 150 -10.58 5.91 1.35
C LEU A 150 -9.26 6.63 1.63
N SER A 151 -9.03 7.07 2.86
CA SER A 151 -7.71 7.51 3.35
C SER A 151 -6.91 6.29 3.80
N ALA A 152 -6.56 5.44 2.85
CA ALA A 152 -6.08 4.11 3.16
C ALA A 152 -4.61 4.09 3.60
N GLU A 153 -4.32 3.33 4.66
CA GLU A 153 -2.97 3.04 5.14
C GLU A 153 -2.31 1.99 4.23
N ASN A 154 -2.95 0.82 4.08
CA ASN A 154 -2.44 -0.27 3.24
C ASN A 154 -3.59 -1.11 2.69
N ALA A 155 -3.37 -1.71 1.51
CA ALA A 155 -4.29 -2.64 0.85
C ALA A 155 -3.60 -4.01 0.71
N LEU A 156 -3.97 -4.94 1.58
CA LEU A 156 -3.36 -6.25 1.73
C LEU A 156 -4.20 -7.34 1.04
N PRO A 157 -3.84 -7.77 -0.18
CA PRO A 157 -4.42 -8.97 -0.78
C PRO A 157 -4.09 -10.19 0.09
N LEU A 158 -5.08 -11.03 0.34
CA LEU A 158 -4.90 -12.29 1.04
C LEU A 158 -4.35 -13.35 0.09
N ARG A 159 -3.56 -14.27 0.65
CA ARG A 159 -2.99 -15.40 -0.10
C ARG A 159 -4.08 -16.28 -0.72
N THR A 160 -3.73 -16.98 -1.80
CA THR A 160 -4.64 -17.91 -2.50
C THR A 160 -5.21 -19.01 -1.61
N SER A 161 -4.53 -19.36 -0.51
CA SER A 161 -4.97 -20.34 0.48
C SER A 161 -6.10 -19.85 1.39
N ALA A 162 -6.36 -18.55 1.47
CA ALA A 162 -7.40 -17.99 2.35
C ALA A 162 -8.81 -18.23 1.80
N TYR A 163 -9.03 -17.91 0.51
CA TYR A 163 -10.34 -18.04 -0.13
C TYR A 163 -10.19 -18.52 -1.59
N LYS A 164 -10.36 -19.83 -1.80
CA LYS A 164 -10.15 -20.46 -3.11
C LYS A 164 -11.03 -19.83 -4.19
N GLY A 165 -10.41 -19.44 -5.31
CA GLY A 165 -11.09 -18.88 -6.48
C GLY A 165 -11.54 -17.42 -6.35
N LYS A 166 -11.17 -16.73 -5.26
CA LYS A 166 -11.54 -15.34 -5.00
C LYS A 166 -10.29 -14.46 -4.90
N THR A 167 -10.47 -13.18 -5.13
CA THR A 167 -9.54 -12.15 -4.64
C THR A 167 -10.19 -11.46 -3.45
N VAL A 168 -9.48 -11.48 -2.32
CA VAL A 168 -9.89 -10.78 -1.09
C VAL A 168 -8.77 -9.84 -0.70
N VAL A 169 -9.08 -8.57 -0.46
CA VAL A 169 -8.12 -7.53 -0.05
C VAL A 169 -8.64 -6.87 1.20
N VAL A 170 -7.85 -6.86 2.27
CA VAL A 170 -8.16 -6.12 3.51
C VAL A 170 -7.50 -4.76 3.40
N ILE A 171 -8.26 -3.69 3.68
CA ILE A 171 -7.80 -2.32 3.54
C ILE A 171 -8.01 -1.61 4.88
N GLY A 172 -6.94 -1.07 5.45
CA GLY A 172 -7.01 -0.20 6.62
C GLY A 172 -7.18 1.24 6.18
N ASP A 173 -8.04 1.99 6.85
CA ASP A 173 -8.30 3.40 6.61
C ASP A 173 -7.87 4.20 7.84
N ASP A 174 -6.89 5.09 7.65
CA ASP A 174 -6.32 5.96 8.69
C ASP A 174 -6.97 7.35 8.68
N ASP A 175 -8.28 7.38 8.45
CA ASP A 175 -9.02 8.63 8.56
C ASP A 175 -9.23 9.00 10.04
N SER A 176 -8.89 10.23 10.41
CA SER A 176 -9.14 10.79 11.75
C SER A 176 -10.26 11.84 11.74
N GLY A 177 -11.00 11.91 10.63
CA GLY A 177 -12.12 12.81 10.41
C GLY A 177 -13.37 12.46 11.22
N THR A 178 -14.52 12.98 10.78
CA THR A 178 -15.78 12.92 11.55
C THR A 178 -16.25 11.51 11.85
N TYR A 179 -15.94 10.55 10.96
CA TYR A 179 -16.38 9.16 11.08
C TYR A 179 -15.28 8.20 11.53
N GLY A 180 -14.08 8.72 11.87
CA GLY A 180 -12.90 7.95 12.25
C GLY A 180 -12.42 7.03 11.14
N GLY A 181 -11.51 6.11 11.48
CA GLY A 181 -10.94 5.12 10.57
C GLY A 181 -11.78 3.84 10.56
N GLN A 182 -11.60 3.02 9.53
CA GLN A 182 -12.32 1.75 9.37
C GLN A 182 -11.39 0.63 8.86
N VAL A 183 -11.88 -0.61 8.99
CA VAL A 183 -11.31 -1.75 8.27
C VAL A 183 -12.28 -2.17 7.19
N PHE A 184 -11.80 -2.14 5.95
CA PHE A 184 -12.55 -2.55 4.78
C PHE A 184 -12.08 -3.92 4.27
N MET A 185 -12.95 -4.58 3.52
CA MET A 185 -12.61 -5.77 2.77
C MET A 185 -13.21 -5.66 1.37
N TYR A 186 -12.37 -5.74 0.35
CA TYR A 186 -12.79 -5.94 -1.02
C TYR A 186 -12.85 -7.44 -1.34
N VAL A 187 -13.90 -7.89 -2.01
CA VAL A 187 -14.06 -9.29 -2.43
C VAL A 187 -14.50 -9.36 -3.89
N SER A 188 -13.73 -10.05 -4.72
CA SER A 188 -14.14 -10.52 -6.05
C SER A 188 -14.23 -12.05 -6.09
N ASN A 189 -15.21 -12.55 -6.86
CA ASN A 189 -15.36 -13.98 -7.15
C ASN A 189 -14.45 -14.47 -8.27
N THR A 190 -13.55 -13.62 -8.76
CA THR A 190 -12.58 -13.92 -9.82
C THR A 190 -11.19 -13.54 -9.32
N VAL A 191 -10.25 -14.48 -9.38
CA VAL A 191 -8.85 -14.22 -8.99
C VAL A 191 -8.25 -13.15 -9.91
N GLY A 192 -7.67 -12.12 -9.30
CA GLY A 192 -7.02 -10.98 -9.96
C GLY A 192 -7.96 -9.86 -10.37
N ASP A 193 -9.28 -10.00 -10.20
CA ASP A 193 -10.21 -8.90 -10.47
C ASP A 193 -10.26 -7.94 -9.28
N LEU A 194 -9.86 -6.70 -9.53
CA LEU A 194 -9.85 -5.58 -8.57
C LEU A 194 -10.89 -4.51 -8.91
N THR A 195 -11.78 -4.78 -9.86
CA THR A 195 -12.77 -3.81 -10.36
C THR A 195 -14.22 -4.30 -10.28
N GLY A 196 -14.48 -5.59 -10.46
CA GLY A 196 -15.83 -6.18 -10.53
C GLY A 196 -16.39 -6.73 -9.21
N GLY A 197 -15.62 -6.66 -8.12
CA GLY A 197 -15.99 -7.10 -6.78
C GLY A 197 -16.85 -6.12 -5.98
N SER A 198 -16.96 -6.38 -4.68
CA SER A 198 -17.73 -5.58 -3.71
C SER A 198 -16.88 -5.17 -2.52
N LEU A 199 -17.12 -3.98 -2.00
CA LEU A 199 -16.49 -3.44 -0.81
C LEU A 199 -17.39 -3.64 0.42
N TYR A 200 -16.77 -3.97 1.55
CA TYR A 200 -17.43 -4.23 2.81
C TYR A 200 -16.70 -3.50 3.94
N MET A 201 -17.42 -3.14 5.01
CA MET A 201 -16.86 -2.60 6.25
C MET A 201 -16.90 -3.65 7.36
N LEU A 202 -15.90 -3.64 8.25
CA LEU A 202 -15.87 -4.48 9.44
C LEU A 202 -16.90 -4.01 10.47
N LYS A 203 -17.63 -4.96 11.03
CA LYS A 203 -18.67 -4.75 12.04
C LYS A 203 -18.51 -5.75 13.17
N ARG A 204 -18.68 -5.30 14.42
CA ARG A 204 -18.90 -6.22 15.55
C ARG A 204 -20.33 -6.74 15.55
N ASN A 205 -20.53 -8.02 15.86
CA ASN A 205 -21.85 -8.65 15.78
C ASN A 205 -22.82 -8.20 16.89
N ASP A 206 -22.32 -7.48 17.90
CA ASP A 206 -23.11 -6.85 18.95
C ASP A 206 -23.50 -5.39 18.63
N ASP A 207 -23.26 -4.93 17.39
CA ASP A 207 -23.50 -3.57 16.91
C ASP A 207 -22.74 -2.47 17.67
N ASN A 208 -21.81 -2.82 18.57
CA ASN A 208 -21.00 -1.83 19.25
C ASN A 208 -19.91 -1.32 18.30
N GLN A 209 -20.05 -0.05 17.91
CA GLN A 209 -19.15 0.60 16.97
C GLN A 209 -17.87 1.13 17.64
N ARG A 210 -17.85 1.26 18.97
CA ARG A 210 -16.77 1.92 19.70
C ARG A 210 -15.62 0.96 19.91
N GLU A 211 -14.51 1.24 19.27
CA GLU A 211 -13.25 0.52 19.47
C GLU A 211 -12.81 0.54 20.94
N LYS A 212 -12.93 1.69 21.63
CA LYS A 212 -12.52 1.86 23.04
C LYS A 212 -13.31 1.03 24.06
N ASP A 213 -14.39 0.36 23.63
CA ASP A 213 -15.12 -0.60 24.45
C ASP A 213 -14.56 -2.04 24.29
N MET A 214 -13.51 -2.23 23.47
CA MET A 214 -12.79 -3.50 23.34
C MET A 214 -11.68 -3.61 24.38
N GLU A 215 -11.48 -4.82 24.88
CA GLU A 215 -10.44 -5.15 25.85
C GLU A 215 -9.29 -5.89 25.16
N VAL A 216 -8.06 -5.57 25.55
CA VAL A 216 -6.86 -6.26 25.08
C VAL A 216 -6.94 -7.74 25.44
N SER A 217 -6.50 -8.61 24.52
CA SER A 217 -6.53 -10.08 24.66
C SER A 217 -7.93 -10.71 24.73
N LYS A 218 -8.98 -10.01 24.28
CA LYS A 218 -10.31 -10.60 24.06
C LYS A 218 -10.59 -10.86 22.59
N THR A 219 -11.40 -11.88 22.32
CA THR A 219 -11.92 -12.19 20.98
C THR A 219 -13.34 -11.68 20.85
N TYR A 220 -13.63 -11.00 19.74
CA TYR A 220 -14.95 -10.47 19.44
C TYR A 220 -15.46 -11.10 18.13
N PRO A 221 -16.73 -11.56 18.08
CA PRO A 221 -17.32 -12.00 16.84
C PRO A 221 -17.57 -10.79 15.92
N VAL A 222 -17.10 -10.89 14.68
CA VAL A 222 -17.20 -9.83 13.67
C VAL A 222 -17.79 -10.36 12.37
N SER A 223 -18.34 -9.45 11.58
CA SER A 223 -18.81 -9.68 10.22
C SER A 223 -18.36 -8.54 9.31
N PHE A 224 -18.29 -8.80 8.01
CA PHE A 224 -18.11 -7.75 7.02
C PHE A 224 -19.45 -7.45 6.34
N VAL A 225 -19.87 -6.19 6.39
CA VAL A 225 -21.17 -5.72 5.87
C VAL A 225 -20.97 -4.92 4.60
N LYS A 226 -21.75 -5.24 3.56
CA LYS A 226 -21.56 -4.71 2.20
C LYS A 226 -21.91 -3.22 2.13
N ILE A 227 -21.10 -2.47 1.40
CA ILE A 227 -21.39 -1.08 1.02
C ILE A 227 -21.99 -1.10 -0.39
N GLU A 228 -23.28 -0.77 -0.51
CA GLU A 228 -23.95 -0.74 -1.81
C GLU A 228 -23.44 0.43 -2.66
N ASN A 229 -23.22 0.17 -3.96
CA ASN A 229 -22.79 1.17 -4.95
C ASN A 229 -21.48 1.94 -4.61
N HIS A 230 -20.58 1.34 -3.82
CA HIS A 230 -19.35 1.95 -3.32
C HIS A 230 -18.50 2.70 -4.37
N THR A 231 -18.46 2.23 -5.63
CA THR A 231 -17.69 2.89 -6.71
C THR A 231 -18.21 4.28 -7.09
N THR A 232 -19.48 4.56 -6.80
CA THR A 232 -20.16 5.83 -7.13
C THR A 232 -20.22 6.81 -5.96
N LEU A 233 -20.00 6.33 -4.73
CA LEU A 233 -20.07 7.13 -3.51
C LEU A 233 -18.82 8.01 -3.34
N THR A 234 -18.99 9.20 -2.77
CA THR A 234 -17.86 10.01 -2.28
C THR A 234 -17.21 9.32 -1.06
N GLY A 235 -15.99 9.71 -0.70
CA GLY A 235 -15.32 9.27 0.53
C GLY A 235 -16.18 9.55 1.76
N ALA A 236 -16.69 10.79 1.86
CA ALA A 236 -17.62 11.18 2.93
C ALA A 236 -18.83 10.25 3.06
N GLN A 237 -19.40 9.81 1.93
CA GLN A 237 -20.56 8.92 1.90
C GLN A 237 -20.20 7.49 2.31
N ILE A 238 -19.02 7.00 1.91
CA ILE A 238 -18.49 5.71 2.36
C ILE A 238 -18.29 5.73 3.87
N ASN A 239 -17.56 6.72 4.38
CA ASN A 239 -17.30 6.91 5.80
C ASN A 239 -18.59 7.02 6.61
N ALA A 240 -19.55 7.84 6.17
CA ALA A 240 -20.83 7.99 6.84
C ALA A 240 -21.65 6.70 6.93
N ALA A 241 -21.43 5.74 6.00
CA ALA A 241 -22.12 4.44 6.01
C ALA A 241 -21.83 3.64 7.29
N VAL A 242 -20.76 3.96 8.03
CA VAL A 242 -20.44 3.39 9.34
C VAL A 242 -21.67 3.38 10.27
N ASN A 243 -22.44 4.47 10.30
CA ASN A 243 -23.58 4.65 11.20
C ASN A 243 -24.80 3.79 10.82
N THR A 244 -25.06 3.67 9.52
CA THR A 244 -26.18 2.88 8.98
C THR A 244 -25.86 1.39 9.04
N LEU A 245 -24.62 1.01 8.72
CA LEU A 245 -24.16 -0.37 8.69
C LEU A 245 -23.76 -0.91 10.07
N LYS A 246 -23.67 -0.04 11.09
CA LYS A 246 -23.17 -0.39 12.43
C LYS A 246 -21.75 -0.95 12.40
N ALA A 247 -20.94 -0.44 11.47
CA ALA A 247 -19.53 -0.82 11.37
C ALA A 247 -18.71 -0.23 12.52
N ILE A 248 -17.55 -0.80 12.78
CA ILE A 248 -16.64 -0.28 13.81
C ILE A 248 -16.10 1.10 13.38
N ASN A 249 -15.97 1.99 14.35
CA ASN A 249 -15.34 3.29 14.20
C ASN A 249 -14.05 3.27 15.03
N LEU A 250 -12.91 3.32 14.34
CA LEU A 250 -11.59 3.40 14.95
C LEU A 250 -11.32 4.88 15.24
N VAL A 251 -11.27 5.21 16.53
CA VAL A 251 -11.02 6.59 16.96
C VAL A 251 -9.59 6.64 17.46
N VAL A 252 -8.69 7.12 16.59
CA VAL A 252 -7.32 7.49 16.98
C VAL A 252 -7.38 8.57 18.05
#